data_AF-A0A8S2WSL5-F1
#
_entry.id   AF-A0A8S2WSL5-F1
#
_cell.length_a   1.000
_cell.length_b   1.000
_cell.length_c   1.000
_cell.angle_alpha   90.00
_cell.angle_beta   90.00
_cell.angle_gamma   90.00
#
_symmetry.space_group_name_H-M   'P 1'
#
loop_
_entity.id
_entity.type
_entity.pdbx_description
1 polymer ?
#
loop_
_entity_poly.entity_id
_entity_poly.type
_entity_poly.pdbx_seq_one_letter_code
_entity_poly.pdbx_strand_id
1 'polypeptide(L)'
;MIFVYSFKSSFYNIFYDRISSSAVNILLGYSKHEKLFIDETDLLDFKHSLPTLSLSATSIQLLKENYFNTTNLYCQYPKLSIDSKDIWNYLRPVKKKQQECEKMQNWVYTDNGTFRLSQEAVQKYGPINCSYRAILRGKNDFSTLEEPPLFAVVDKMPLVSDFFHAHCRGRDGSVYSNIHSSIKFDADLHMRHKLNSMVKRHLDYNVLMFGFDSVSRMTFMRLLPKTYSFLVFQLGAVVMKGRY
;
A
#
# COMPACT_ATOMS: atom_id res chain seq x y z
N MET A 1 -19.65 -4.68 -0.71
CA MET A 1 -18.51 -5.44 -0.14
C MET A 1 -19.09 -6.53 0.74
N ILE A 2 -19.04 -7.78 0.30
CA ILE A 2 -19.68 -8.93 0.97
C ILE A 2 -18.62 -9.68 1.79
N PHE A 3 -18.93 -10.05 3.03
CA PHE A 3 -18.16 -11.01 3.83
C PHE A 3 -18.92 -12.32 3.93
N VAL A 4 -18.27 -13.46 3.63
CA VAL A 4 -18.81 -14.81 3.85
C VAL A 4 -17.76 -15.68 4.53
N TYR A 5 -18.21 -16.49 5.50
CA TYR A 5 -17.49 -17.66 6.01
C TYR A 5 -18.42 -18.87 6.06
N SER A 6 -17.90 -20.05 5.68
CA SER A 6 -18.46 -21.34 6.06
C SER A 6 -17.36 -22.41 6.11
N PHE A 7 -17.44 -23.30 7.09
CA PHE A 7 -16.57 -24.47 7.25
C PHE A 7 -17.37 -25.77 7.09
N LYS A 8 -17.01 -26.61 6.11
CA LYS A 8 -16.84 -28.06 6.30
C LYS A 8 -16.05 -28.72 5.15
N SER A 9 -15.03 -29.46 5.58
CA SER A 9 -14.09 -30.34 4.89
C SER A 9 -14.63 -31.22 3.76
N SER A 10 -14.02 -31.15 2.56
CA SER A 10 -13.25 -32.26 1.95
C SER A 10 -12.57 -31.78 0.65
N PHE A 11 -11.36 -32.30 0.39
CA PHE A 11 -10.46 -31.96 -0.71
C PHE A 11 -11.09 -32.12 -2.11
N TYR A 12 -10.97 -31.10 -2.98
CA TYR A 12 -10.54 -31.18 -4.40
C TYR A 12 -10.27 -29.75 -4.94
N ASN A 13 -9.21 -29.58 -5.73
CA ASN A 13 -8.85 -28.33 -6.41
C ASN A 13 -9.85 -28.01 -7.53
N ILE A 14 -10.20 -26.73 -7.73
CA ILE A 14 -10.26 -25.98 -9.03
C ILE A 14 -10.98 -24.63 -8.85
N PHE A 15 -10.28 -23.59 -9.30
CA PHE A 15 -10.67 -22.27 -9.87
C PHE A 15 -11.76 -21.39 -9.24
N TYR A 16 -11.42 -20.09 -9.19
CA TYR A 16 -12.32 -18.96 -8.99
C TYR A 16 -13.50 -19.04 -9.95
N ASP A 17 -14.71 -19.07 -9.41
CA ASP A 17 -15.81 -18.36 -10.03
C ASP A 17 -16.82 -17.84 -9.00
N ARG A 18 -17.38 -16.69 -9.33
CA ARG A 18 -18.16 -15.80 -8.46
C ARG A 18 -19.53 -16.42 -8.15
N ILE A 19 -19.66 -17.22 -7.11
CA ILE A 19 -20.97 -17.57 -6.50
C ILE A 19 -20.78 -17.70 -4.99
N SER A 20 -21.50 -16.90 -4.21
CA SER A 20 -21.60 -17.13 -2.77
C SER A 20 -22.96 -16.66 -2.25
N SER A 21 -23.95 -17.54 -2.38
CA SER A 21 -25.19 -17.49 -1.63
C SER A 21 -24.89 -17.44 -0.12
N SER A 22 -25.49 -16.49 0.58
CA SER A 22 -25.50 -16.45 2.04
C SER A 22 -26.87 -16.94 2.50
N ALA A 23 -26.98 -18.21 2.89
CA ALA A 23 -28.18 -18.74 3.54
C ALA A 23 -28.15 -18.39 5.03
N VAL A 24 -29.05 -17.50 5.47
CA VAL A 24 -29.28 -17.26 6.90
C VAL A 24 -30.28 -18.30 7.39
N ASN A 25 -29.81 -19.27 8.19
CA ASN A 25 -30.70 -20.22 8.86
C ASN A 25 -31.34 -19.55 10.07
N ILE A 26 -32.61 -19.15 9.94
CA ILE A 26 -33.44 -18.75 11.08
C ILE A 26 -34.21 -20.00 11.52
N LEU A 27 -33.85 -20.57 12.68
CA LEU A 27 -34.63 -21.60 13.35
C LEU A 27 -35.86 -20.95 13.99
N LEU A 28 -36.94 -20.84 13.21
CA LEU A 28 -38.30 -20.77 13.74
C LEU A 28 -38.85 -22.19 13.72
N GLY A 29 -39.51 -22.59 14.82
CA GLY A 29 -39.90 -23.96 15.12
C GLY A 29 -40.37 -24.78 13.90
N TYR A 30 -39.78 -25.97 13.75
CA TYR A 30 -40.28 -27.08 12.93
C TYR A 30 -40.70 -26.78 11.48
N SER A 31 -39.86 -26.11 10.68
CA SER A 31 -39.57 -26.55 9.30
C SER A 31 -38.37 -25.78 8.74
N LYS A 32 -37.48 -26.48 8.03
CA LYS A 32 -36.25 -25.90 7.49
C LYS A 32 -36.58 -25.25 6.14
N HIS A 33 -36.97 -23.97 6.15
CA HIS A 33 -37.09 -23.16 4.93
C HIS A 33 -35.88 -22.25 4.79
N GLU A 34 -35.12 -22.44 3.71
CA GLU A 34 -33.99 -21.59 3.35
C GLU A 34 -34.52 -20.32 2.69
N LYS A 35 -34.36 -19.15 3.33
CA LYS A 35 -34.76 -17.85 2.76
C LYS A 35 -33.52 -17.13 2.24
N LEU A 36 -33.53 -16.82 0.95
CA LEU A 36 -32.47 -16.08 0.28
C LEU A 36 -32.89 -14.61 0.16
N PHE A 37 -32.03 -13.69 0.61
CA PHE A 37 -32.24 -12.25 0.53
C PHE A 37 -31.37 -11.70 -0.59
N ILE A 38 -31.98 -11.05 -1.59
CA ILE A 38 -31.27 -10.47 -2.73
C ILE A 38 -31.75 -9.03 -2.90
N ASP A 39 -30.81 -8.09 -3.02
CA ASP A 39 -31.07 -6.70 -3.39
C ASP A 39 -31.58 -6.64 -4.84
N GLU A 40 -32.51 -5.73 -5.14
CA GLU A 40 -33.06 -5.56 -6.48
C GLU A 40 -31.99 -5.17 -7.51
N THR A 41 -30.94 -4.45 -7.07
CA THR A 41 -29.78 -4.12 -7.91
C THR A 41 -28.90 -5.34 -8.22
N ASP A 42 -28.70 -6.23 -7.24
CA ASP A 42 -27.98 -7.50 -7.43
C ASP A 42 -28.76 -8.48 -8.34
N LEU A 43 -30.09 -8.37 -8.40
CA LEU A 43 -30.96 -9.18 -9.25
C LEU A 43 -30.83 -8.84 -10.75
N LEU A 44 -30.51 -7.58 -11.08
CA LEU A 44 -30.25 -7.15 -12.45
C LEU A 44 -28.93 -7.72 -12.97
N ASP A 45 -27.89 -7.74 -12.14
CA ASP A 45 -26.62 -8.40 -12.44
C ASP A 45 -26.77 -9.93 -12.60
N PHE A 46 -27.71 -10.53 -11.87
CA PHE A 46 -28.02 -11.97 -11.95
C PHE A 46 -28.67 -12.38 -13.28
N LYS A 47 -29.57 -11.55 -13.82
CA LYS A 47 -30.22 -11.81 -15.12
C LYS A 47 -29.26 -11.70 -16.30
N HIS A 48 -28.22 -10.87 -16.18
CA HIS A 48 -27.23 -10.69 -17.25
C HIS A 48 -26.20 -11.82 -17.34
N SER A 49 -26.03 -12.63 -16.28
CA SER A 49 -24.91 -13.57 -16.15
C SER A 49 -25.24 -15.05 -16.41
N LEU A 50 -26.50 -15.50 -16.35
CA LEU A 50 -26.90 -16.87 -16.72
C LEU A 50 -28.29 -16.91 -17.37
N PRO A 51 -28.43 -17.14 -18.69
CA PRO A 51 -29.72 -17.17 -19.37
C PRO A 51 -30.53 -18.46 -19.12
N THR A 52 -29.95 -19.49 -18.50
CA THR A 52 -30.53 -20.85 -18.47
C THR A 52 -30.46 -21.48 -17.08
N LEU A 53 -31.01 -20.80 -16.06
CA LEU A 53 -31.35 -21.46 -14.80
C LEU A 53 -32.86 -21.42 -14.61
N SER A 54 -33.53 -22.57 -14.80
CA SER A 54 -34.90 -22.77 -14.35
C SER A 54 -34.89 -22.89 -12.82
N LEU A 55 -35.02 -21.76 -12.13
CA LEU A 55 -35.22 -21.72 -10.69
C LEU A 55 -36.61 -22.30 -10.39
N SER A 56 -36.64 -23.51 -9.84
CA SER A 56 -37.82 -24.04 -9.15
C SER A 56 -38.29 -22.99 -8.16
N ALA A 57 -39.55 -22.56 -8.31
CA ALA A 57 -40.17 -21.44 -7.60
C ALA A 57 -40.38 -21.72 -6.10
N THR A 58 -39.30 -21.91 -5.35
CA THR A 58 -39.34 -21.95 -3.89
C THR A 58 -38.75 -20.65 -3.33
N SER A 59 -39.67 -19.71 -3.14
CA SER A 59 -39.64 -18.61 -2.16
C SER A 59 -38.46 -17.64 -2.18
N ILE A 60 -38.24 -16.95 -3.30
CA ILE A 60 -37.53 -15.66 -3.31
C ILE A 60 -38.56 -14.56 -3.00
N GLN A 61 -38.41 -13.87 -1.87
CA GLN A 61 -39.21 -12.68 -1.54
C GLN A 61 -38.32 -11.44 -1.62
N LEU A 62 -38.66 -10.54 -2.55
CA LEU A 62 -38.07 -9.22 -2.65
C LEU A 62 -38.48 -8.37 -1.45
N LEU A 63 -37.51 -7.85 -0.70
CA LEU A 63 -37.77 -6.87 0.35
C LEU A 63 -38.05 -5.53 -0.33
N LYS A 64 -39.30 -5.05 -0.23
CA LYS A 64 -39.65 -3.70 -0.66
C LYS A 64 -38.90 -2.68 0.19
N GLU A 65 -38.51 -1.56 -0.41
CA GLU A 65 -37.80 -0.43 0.22
C GLU A 65 -38.44 0.00 1.57
N ASN A 66 -39.76 -0.11 1.69
CA ASN A 66 -40.55 0.15 2.90
C ASN A 66 -40.20 -0.74 4.11
N TYR A 67 -39.56 -1.89 3.91
CA TYR A 67 -39.09 -2.78 4.98
C TYR A 67 -37.90 -2.17 5.74
N PHE A 68 -37.03 -1.43 5.06
CA PHE A 68 -35.90 -0.72 5.70
C PHE A 68 -36.37 0.54 6.43
N ASN A 69 -37.43 1.18 5.94
CA ASN A 69 -38.02 2.35 6.60
C ASN A 69 -38.79 2.01 7.89
N THR A 70 -39.39 0.83 7.99
CA THR A 70 -40.19 0.45 9.17
C THR A 70 -39.37 -0.12 10.33
N THR A 71 -38.10 -0.46 10.11
CA THR A 71 -37.28 -1.22 11.07
C THR A 71 -36.17 -0.42 11.76
N ASN A 72 -36.00 0.89 11.45
CA ASN A 72 -34.86 1.68 11.97
C ASN A 72 -33.50 0.95 11.77
N LEU A 73 -33.36 0.18 10.70
CA LEU A 73 -32.15 -0.54 10.38
C LEU A 73 -31.13 0.41 9.76
N TYR A 74 -30.44 1.16 10.61
CA TYR A 74 -29.22 1.84 10.22
C TYR A 74 -28.13 0.79 10.00
N CYS A 75 -27.33 0.95 8.95
CA CYS A 75 -26.12 0.15 8.75
C CYS A 75 -25.17 0.37 9.93
N GLN A 76 -25.23 -0.50 10.93
CA GLN A 76 -24.32 -0.47 12.06
C GLN A 76 -23.01 -1.14 11.65
N TYR A 77 -21.94 -0.37 11.63
CA TYR A 77 -20.61 -0.93 11.39
C TYR A 77 -20.26 -1.95 12.47
N PRO A 78 -19.86 -3.16 12.09
CA PRO A 78 -19.45 -4.16 13.06
C PRO A 78 -18.24 -3.63 13.83
N LYS A 79 -18.37 -3.59 15.16
CA LYS A 79 -17.24 -3.29 16.05
C LYS A 79 -16.33 -4.51 16.09
N LEU A 80 -15.36 -4.54 15.18
CA LEU A 80 -14.40 -5.65 15.08
C LEU A 80 -13.33 -5.53 16.17
N SER A 81 -13.17 -6.58 16.96
CA SER A 81 -12.02 -6.71 17.87
C SER A 81 -10.71 -6.83 17.07
N ILE A 82 -9.64 -6.25 17.59
CA ILE A 82 -8.30 -6.39 17.02
C ILE A 82 -7.88 -7.87 17.08
N ASP A 83 -8.17 -8.55 18.19
CA ASP A 83 -7.66 -9.90 18.47
C ASP A 83 -8.68 -11.02 18.24
N SER A 84 -9.63 -10.81 17.31
CA SER A 84 -10.57 -11.87 16.96
C SER A 84 -9.83 -13.11 16.43
N LYS A 85 -10.00 -14.25 17.13
CA LYS A 85 -9.39 -15.54 16.77
C LYS A 85 -9.75 -15.98 15.35
N ASP A 86 -10.96 -15.66 14.90
CA ASP A 86 -11.44 -16.03 13.56
C ASP A 86 -10.59 -15.40 12.46
N ILE A 87 -10.12 -14.16 12.67
CA ILE A 87 -9.35 -13.42 11.66
C ILE A 87 -7.89 -13.90 11.61
N TRP A 88 -7.34 -14.35 12.74
CA TRP A 88 -5.95 -14.83 12.81
C TRP A 88 -5.69 -16.02 11.90
N ASN A 89 -6.70 -16.84 11.59
CA ASN A 89 -6.60 -17.95 10.65
C ASN A 89 -6.38 -17.49 9.20
N TYR A 90 -6.81 -16.28 8.85
CA TYR A 90 -6.71 -15.71 7.50
C TYR A 90 -5.56 -14.73 7.36
N LEU A 91 -5.10 -14.17 8.47
CA LEU A 91 -3.87 -13.40 8.48
C LEU A 91 -2.69 -14.36 8.34
N ARG A 92 -1.83 -14.08 7.36
CA ARG A 92 -0.52 -14.71 7.24
C ARG A 92 0.50 -13.68 7.68
N PRO A 93 0.88 -13.63 8.97
CA PRO A 93 1.95 -12.76 9.41
C PRO A 93 3.17 -13.07 8.56
N VAL A 94 3.83 -12.02 8.06
CA VAL A 94 5.12 -12.19 7.40
C VAL A 94 6.03 -12.82 8.46
N LYS A 95 6.30 -14.12 8.32
CA LYS A 95 7.34 -14.77 9.12
C LYS A 95 8.59 -13.94 8.89
N LYS A 96 9.31 -13.56 9.95
CA LYS A 96 10.62 -12.90 9.88
C LYS A 96 11.58 -13.81 9.11
N LYS A 97 11.46 -13.88 7.79
CA LYS A 97 12.63 -14.03 6.96
C LYS A 97 13.28 -12.67 7.10
N GLN A 98 14.48 -12.61 7.64
CA GLN A 98 15.31 -11.43 7.43
C GLN A 98 15.22 -11.19 5.93
N GLN A 99 14.61 -10.07 5.54
CA GLN A 99 14.71 -9.63 4.18
C GLN A 99 16.22 -9.55 3.97
N GLU A 100 16.76 -10.44 3.14
CA GLU A 100 18.15 -10.42 2.73
C GLU A 100 18.30 -9.19 1.85
N CYS A 101 18.25 -8.02 2.48
CA CYS A 101 18.74 -6.79 1.87
C CYS A 101 20.16 -7.14 1.47
N GLU A 102 20.45 -6.98 0.18
CA GLU A 102 21.73 -7.33 -0.40
C GLU A 102 22.82 -6.74 0.49
N LYS A 103 23.61 -7.61 1.13
CA LYS A 103 24.66 -7.18 2.06
C LYS A 103 25.81 -6.47 1.33
N MET A 104 25.70 -6.32 0.02
CA MET A 104 26.70 -5.66 -0.78
C MET A 104 26.66 -4.16 -0.49
N GLN A 105 27.77 -3.66 0.02
CA GLN A 105 27.94 -2.25 0.31
C GLN A 105 27.76 -1.43 -0.97
N ASN A 106 26.89 -0.44 -0.92
CA ASN A 106 26.72 0.50 -2.02
C ASN A 106 28.03 1.26 -2.25
N TRP A 107 28.49 1.30 -3.49
CA TRP A 107 29.69 2.06 -3.85
C TRP A 107 29.44 3.56 -3.80
N VAL A 108 28.19 3.95 -4.10
CA VAL A 108 27.71 5.32 -4.11
C VAL A 108 26.69 5.50 -2.99
N TYR A 109 26.76 6.62 -2.29
CA TYR A 109 25.72 7.06 -1.38
C TYR A 109 25.51 8.56 -1.52
N THR A 110 24.49 9.10 -0.85
CA THR A 110 24.26 10.55 -0.83
C THR A 110 24.30 11.04 0.60
N ASP A 111 24.83 12.24 0.77
CA ASP A 111 24.90 12.92 2.06
C ASP A 111 24.73 14.42 1.84
N ASN A 112 23.78 15.02 2.55
CA ASN A 112 23.48 16.46 2.51
C ASN A 112 23.42 17.06 1.08
N GLY A 113 22.69 16.39 0.16
CA GLY A 113 22.56 16.86 -1.22
C GLY A 113 23.82 16.75 -2.07
N THR A 114 24.78 15.91 -1.66
CA THR A 114 26.00 15.62 -2.41
C THR A 114 26.13 14.14 -2.77
N PHE A 115 26.77 13.89 -3.91
CA PHE A 115 27.18 12.57 -4.36
C PHE A 115 28.42 12.13 -3.59
N ARG A 116 28.43 10.90 -3.07
CA ARG A 116 29.51 10.38 -2.24
C ARG A 116 29.96 9.00 -2.71
N LEU A 117 31.27 8.77 -2.68
CA LEU A 117 31.88 7.46 -2.92
C LEU A 117 32.27 6.81 -1.60
N SER A 118 31.91 5.53 -1.43
CA SER A 118 32.34 4.72 -0.29
C SER A 118 33.85 4.52 -0.34
N GLN A 119 34.52 4.87 0.76
CA GLN A 119 35.96 4.66 0.89
C GLN A 119 36.30 3.17 0.93
N GLU A 120 35.43 2.36 1.51
CA GLU A 120 35.55 0.90 1.53
C GLU A 120 35.47 0.33 0.11
N ALA A 121 34.58 0.86 -0.74
CA ALA A 121 34.50 0.48 -2.15
C ALA A 121 35.77 0.90 -2.90
N VAL A 122 36.28 2.11 -2.70
CA VAL A 122 37.53 2.58 -3.33
C VAL A 122 38.73 1.73 -2.89
N GLN A 123 38.81 1.35 -1.62
CA GLN A 123 39.87 0.47 -1.11
C GLN A 123 39.80 -0.93 -1.72
N LYS A 124 38.59 -1.46 -1.93
CA LYS A 124 38.38 -2.81 -2.44
C LYS A 124 38.54 -2.92 -3.96
N TYR A 125 37.99 -1.98 -4.71
CA TYR A 125 37.89 -2.02 -6.18
C TYR A 125 38.91 -1.10 -6.88
N GLY A 126 39.75 -0.41 -6.11
CA GLY A 126 40.68 0.60 -6.58
C GLY A 126 39.97 1.90 -6.97
N PRO A 127 40.63 2.80 -7.72
CA PRO A 127 39.99 4.03 -8.20
C PRO A 127 38.73 3.72 -9.00
N ILE A 128 37.61 4.30 -8.56
CA ILE A 128 36.30 4.12 -9.16
C ILE A 128 36.02 5.30 -10.08
N ASN A 129 35.63 5.03 -11.32
CA ASN A 129 35.14 6.04 -12.24
C ASN A 129 33.62 5.88 -12.41
N CYS A 130 32.87 6.96 -12.20
CA CYS A 130 31.41 6.94 -12.24
C CYS A 130 30.85 7.85 -13.32
N SER A 131 29.68 7.46 -13.83
CA SER A 131 28.76 8.30 -14.59
C SER A 131 27.47 8.48 -13.81
N TYR A 132 26.87 9.64 -13.96
CA TYR A 132 25.63 10.06 -13.31
C TYR A 132 24.62 10.41 -14.39
N ARG A 133 23.44 9.78 -14.36
CA ARG A 133 22.32 10.14 -15.25
C ARG A 133 21.17 10.62 -14.40
N ALA A 134 20.75 11.87 -14.57
CA ALA A 134 19.57 12.37 -13.89
C ALA A 134 18.33 11.66 -14.43
N ILE A 135 17.45 11.25 -13.52
CA ILE A 135 16.14 10.71 -13.85
C ILE A 135 15.13 11.81 -13.55
N LEU A 136 14.46 12.29 -14.59
CA LEU A 136 13.42 13.30 -14.51
C LEU A 136 12.06 12.67 -14.77
N ARG A 137 11.01 13.32 -14.26
CA ARG A 137 9.64 12.94 -14.61
C ARG A 137 9.38 13.25 -16.08
N GLY A 138 8.79 12.30 -16.79
CA GLY A 138 8.40 12.45 -18.18
C GLY A 138 7.15 13.32 -18.34
N LYS A 139 6.48 13.18 -19.49
CA LYS A 139 5.29 13.98 -19.83
C LYS A 139 4.05 13.62 -19.01
N ASN A 140 4.02 12.43 -18.40
CA ASN A 140 2.87 11.93 -17.65
C ASN A 140 3.34 11.14 -16.42
N ASP A 141 2.37 10.67 -15.62
CA ASP A 141 2.59 9.98 -14.35
C ASP A 141 3.28 8.61 -14.48
N PHE A 142 3.37 8.08 -15.70
CA PHE A 142 3.90 6.75 -16.00
C PHE A 142 5.16 6.80 -16.86
N SER A 143 5.74 7.98 -17.08
CA SER A 143 6.96 8.14 -17.88
C SER A 143 8.07 8.82 -17.11
N THR A 144 9.29 8.39 -17.40
CA THR A 144 10.54 8.95 -16.90
C THR A 144 11.43 9.31 -18.08
N LEU A 145 12.27 10.32 -17.91
CA LEU A 145 13.28 10.75 -18.86
C LEU A 145 14.64 10.62 -18.21
N GLU A 146 15.55 9.88 -18.83
CA GLU A 146 16.96 9.87 -18.43
C GLU A 146 17.73 10.91 -19.22
N GLU A 147 18.39 11.82 -18.52
CA GLU A 147 19.30 12.77 -19.14
C GLU A 147 20.59 12.08 -19.61
N PRO A 148 21.32 12.68 -20.57
CA PRO A 148 22.64 12.20 -20.94
C PRO A 148 23.58 12.05 -19.73
N PRO A 149 24.47 11.05 -19.73
CA PRO A 149 25.38 10.83 -18.62
C PRO A 149 26.34 12.00 -18.43
N LEU A 150 26.40 12.50 -17.20
CA LEU A 150 27.50 13.31 -16.71
C LEU A 150 28.67 12.37 -16.38
N PHE A 151 29.82 12.63 -16.99
CA PHE A 151 31.05 11.86 -16.77
C PHE A 151 31.98 12.57 -15.79
N ALA A 152 32.94 11.82 -15.25
CA ALA A 152 33.92 12.29 -14.27
C ALA A 152 33.27 12.85 -13.00
N VAL A 153 32.24 12.16 -12.51
CA VAL A 153 31.56 12.51 -11.26
C VAL A 153 32.52 12.19 -10.11
N VAL A 154 32.80 13.20 -9.30
CA VAL A 154 33.75 13.11 -8.18
C VAL A 154 33.03 13.07 -6.84
N ASP A 155 33.72 12.53 -5.84
CA ASP A 155 33.24 12.57 -4.45
C ASP A 155 32.96 14.01 -4.01
N LYS A 156 31.85 14.23 -3.30
CA LYS A 156 31.32 15.53 -2.83
C LYS A 156 30.74 16.45 -3.90
N MET A 157 30.59 15.99 -5.13
CA MET A 157 29.90 16.78 -6.15
C MET A 157 28.44 17.05 -5.71
N PRO A 158 27.93 18.29 -5.80
CA PRO A 158 26.51 18.57 -5.56
C PRO A 158 25.61 17.75 -6.48
N LEU A 159 24.49 17.27 -5.94
CA LEU A 159 23.49 16.58 -6.76
C LEU A 159 22.88 17.55 -7.78
N VAL A 160 22.62 17.05 -8.99
CA VAL A 160 21.94 17.82 -10.05
C VAL A 160 20.46 17.48 -10.16
N SER A 161 20.03 16.32 -9.62
CA SER A 161 18.64 15.86 -9.56
C SER A 161 18.40 15.05 -8.28
N ASP A 162 17.15 14.97 -7.83
CA ASP A 162 16.73 14.14 -6.69
C ASP A 162 16.85 12.64 -6.99
N PHE A 163 16.66 12.25 -8.24
CA PHE A 163 16.77 10.87 -8.70
C PHE A 163 17.85 10.75 -9.77
N PHE A 164 18.70 9.74 -9.63
CA PHE A 164 19.75 9.48 -10.61
C PHE A 164 20.16 8.02 -10.68
N HIS A 165 20.60 7.60 -11.86
CA HIS A 165 21.26 6.33 -12.07
C HIS A 165 22.78 6.53 -12.00
N ALA A 166 23.42 5.86 -11.03
CA ALA A 166 24.86 5.83 -10.89
C ALA A 166 25.41 4.56 -11.53
N HIS A 167 26.30 4.73 -12.50
CA HIS A 167 27.01 3.63 -13.13
C HIS A 167 28.51 3.83 -12.97
N CYS A 168 29.15 2.94 -12.22
CA CYS A 168 30.54 3.04 -11.78
C CYS A 168 31.35 1.81 -12.17
N ARG A 169 32.64 2.02 -12.45
CA ARG A 169 33.59 0.97 -12.78
C ARG A 169 34.84 1.09 -11.93
N GLY A 170 35.20 0.00 -11.27
CA GLY A 170 36.46 -0.13 -10.53
C GLY A 170 37.64 -0.41 -11.46
N ARG A 171 38.86 -0.24 -10.94
CA ARG A 171 40.09 -0.55 -11.68
C ARG A 171 40.21 -2.05 -11.99
N ASP A 172 39.71 -2.88 -11.08
CA ASP A 172 39.66 -4.33 -11.21
C ASP A 172 38.66 -4.81 -12.29
N GLY A 173 37.90 -3.90 -12.89
CA GLY A 173 36.87 -4.20 -13.88
C GLY A 173 35.49 -4.50 -13.30
N SER A 174 35.35 -4.51 -11.97
CA SER A 174 34.05 -4.63 -11.31
C SER A 174 33.15 -3.45 -11.66
N VAL A 175 31.83 -3.70 -11.72
CA VAL A 175 30.83 -2.71 -12.11
C VAL A 175 29.77 -2.58 -11.04
N TYR A 176 29.37 -1.34 -10.75
CA TYR A 176 28.25 -0.99 -9.91
C TYR A 176 27.24 -0.17 -10.71
N SER A 177 25.96 -0.52 -10.60
CA SER A 177 24.88 0.12 -11.34
C SER A 177 23.64 0.14 -10.47
N ASN A 178 23.25 1.31 -9.97
CA ASN A 178 22.08 1.43 -9.09
C ASN A 178 21.41 2.80 -9.21
N ILE A 179 20.11 2.85 -8.90
CA ILE A 179 19.33 4.07 -8.83
C ILE A 179 19.38 4.60 -7.40
N HIS A 180 19.66 5.89 -7.27
CA HIS A 180 19.69 6.59 -6.01
C HIS A 180 18.60 7.66 -5.98
N SER A 181 18.00 7.82 -4.80
CA SER A 181 17.11 8.93 -4.48
C SER A 181 17.70 9.72 -3.32
N SER A 182 17.67 11.04 -3.44
CA SER A 182 18.12 11.99 -2.42
C SER A 182 17.49 13.35 -2.66
N ILE A 183 17.80 14.33 -1.81
CA ILE A 183 17.29 15.69 -1.94
C ILE A 183 18.41 16.56 -2.49
N LYS A 184 18.23 17.04 -3.72
CA LYS A 184 19.11 18.05 -4.30
C LYS A 184 19.02 19.34 -3.49
N PHE A 185 20.18 19.93 -3.19
CA PHE A 185 20.20 21.27 -2.63
C PHE A 185 19.86 22.30 -3.72
N ASP A 186 18.79 23.06 -3.49
CA ASP A 186 18.36 24.15 -4.34
C ASP A 186 18.33 25.45 -3.52
N ALA A 187 19.30 26.32 -3.77
CA ALA A 187 19.46 27.57 -3.02
C ALA A 187 18.23 28.48 -3.15
N ASP A 188 17.60 28.53 -4.33
CA ASP A 188 16.45 29.38 -4.58
C ASP A 188 15.24 28.88 -3.80
N LEU A 189 14.97 27.57 -3.78
CA LEU A 189 13.91 26.99 -2.95
C LEU A 189 14.13 27.27 -1.46
N HIS A 190 15.37 27.16 -0.98
CA HIS A 190 15.68 27.44 0.42
C HIS A 190 15.61 28.94 0.75
N MET A 191 15.88 29.82 -0.21
CA MET A 191 15.72 31.27 -0.05
C MET A 191 14.26 31.72 -0.15
N ARG A 192 13.39 31.02 -0.89
CA ARG A 192 11.96 31.36 -0.99
C ARG A 192 11.28 31.48 0.37
N HIS A 193 11.63 30.61 1.32
CA HIS A 193 11.12 30.70 2.69
C HIS A 193 11.55 31.99 3.41
N LYS A 194 12.74 32.53 3.07
CA LYS A 194 13.26 33.77 3.67
C LYS A 194 12.64 35.02 3.04
N LEU A 195 12.42 35.03 1.72
CA LEU A 195 11.84 36.18 1.01
C LEU A 195 10.32 36.24 1.14
N ASN A 196 9.65 35.10 1.06
CA ASN A 196 8.24 34.98 1.35
C ASN A 196 8.12 34.37 2.74
N SER A 197 8.30 35.20 3.78
CA SER A 197 7.76 34.83 5.09
C SER A 197 6.29 34.53 4.82
N MET A 198 5.93 33.25 4.86
CA MET A 198 4.58 32.82 4.57
C MET A 198 3.61 33.70 5.39
N VAL A 199 2.42 34.01 4.87
CA VAL A 199 1.44 34.88 5.55
C VAL A 199 1.35 34.44 7.02
N LYS A 200 1.60 35.34 8.01
CA LYS A 200 1.76 35.13 9.48
C LYS A 200 0.91 34.05 10.20
N ARG A 201 -0.02 33.41 9.51
CA ARG A 201 -0.89 32.30 9.92
C ARG A 201 -0.41 30.90 9.44
N HIS A 202 0.71 30.77 8.74
CA HIS A 202 1.30 29.45 8.47
C HIS A 202 1.93 28.85 9.75
N LEU A 203 1.92 27.53 9.86
CA LEU A 203 2.36 26.82 11.06
C LEU A 203 3.83 26.34 11.01
N ASP A 204 4.58 26.67 9.95
CA ASP A 204 5.98 26.25 9.76
C ASP A 204 6.27 24.74 9.93
N TYR A 205 5.30 23.89 9.55
CA TYR A 205 5.47 22.45 9.64
C TYR A 205 5.98 21.85 8.34
N ASN A 206 7.02 21.02 8.45
CA ASN A 206 7.35 20.03 7.43
C ASN A 206 6.31 18.90 7.48
N VAL A 207 5.73 18.57 6.33
CA VAL A 207 4.73 17.49 6.24
C VAL A 207 5.35 16.29 5.55
N LEU A 208 5.41 15.16 6.25
CA LEU A 208 5.76 13.87 5.69
C LEU A 208 4.51 13.01 5.56
N MET A 209 4.16 12.63 4.34
CA MET A 209 3.03 11.74 4.06
C MET A 209 3.55 10.36 3.66
N PHE A 210 3.10 9.32 4.36
CA PHE A 210 3.36 7.93 4.01
C PHE A 210 2.02 7.23 3.74
N GLY A 211 1.93 6.59 2.57
CA GLY A 211 0.75 5.82 2.16
C GLY A 211 1.06 4.33 2.21
N PHE A 212 0.16 3.55 2.79
CA PHE A 212 0.16 2.11 2.68
C PHE A 212 -0.93 1.70 1.72
N ASP A 213 -0.56 1.22 0.53
CA ASP A 213 -1.53 0.68 -0.40
C ASP A 213 -2.14 -0.61 0.17
N SER A 214 -3.45 -0.77 -0.01
CA SER A 214 -4.20 -2.00 0.27
C SER A 214 -4.16 -2.49 1.73
N VAL A 215 -3.82 -1.62 2.70
CA VAL A 215 -3.81 -1.95 4.13
C VAL A 215 -5.01 -1.33 4.84
N SER A 216 -5.91 -2.16 5.36
CA SER A 216 -6.98 -1.68 6.25
C SER A 216 -6.40 -1.21 7.58
N ARG A 217 -7.07 -0.24 8.25
CA ARG A 217 -6.72 0.20 9.61
C ARG A 217 -6.54 -0.97 10.57
N MET A 218 -7.45 -1.94 10.52
CA MET A 218 -7.42 -3.11 11.39
C MET A 218 -6.23 -4.03 11.08
N THR A 219 -5.90 -4.21 9.80
CA THR A 219 -4.73 -4.97 9.37
C THR A 219 -3.44 -4.31 9.85
N PHE A 220 -3.33 -2.98 9.74
CA PHE A 220 -2.18 -2.22 10.24
C PHE A 220 -1.98 -2.43 11.74
N MET A 221 -3.05 -2.28 12.53
CA MET A 221 -2.99 -2.48 13.99
C MET A 221 -2.61 -3.91 14.38
N ARG A 222 -3.10 -4.93 13.66
CA ARG A 222 -2.82 -6.34 13.93
C ARG A 222 -1.41 -6.77 13.55
N LEU A 223 -0.94 -6.38 12.36
CA LEU A 223 0.34 -6.84 11.81
C LEU A 223 1.52 -5.96 12.22
N LEU A 224 1.28 -4.69 12.55
CA LEU A 224 2.31 -3.73 12.98
C LEU A 224 1.99 -3.12 14.36
N PRO A 225 1.75 -3.94 15.41
CA PRO A 225 1.30 -3.44 16.72
C PRO A 225 2.33 -2.54 17.39
N LYS A 226 3.63 -2.79 17.18
CA LYS A 226 4.72 -1.95 17.69
C LYS A 226 4.74 -0.59 17.02
N THR A 227 4.62 -0.54 15.69
CA THR A 227 4.56 0.70 14.92
C THR A 227 3.33 1.51 15.30
N TYR A 228 2.17 0.87 15.37
CA TYR A 228 0.94 1.52 15.81
C TYR A 228 1.09 2.14 17.22
N SER A 229 1.63 1.37 18.17
CA SER A 229 1.85 1.84 19.54
C SER A 229 2.82 3.03 19.60
N PHE A 230 3.89 2.98 18.81
CA PHE A 230 4.85 4.08 18.70
C PHE A 230 4.18 5.36 18.16
N LEU A 231 3.45 5.26 17.06
CA LEU A 231 2.75 6.40 16.46
C LEU A 231 1.76 7.03 17.44
N VAL A 232 0.90 6.22 18.06
CA VAL A 232 -0.19 6.75 18.89
C VAL A 232 0.30 7.21 20.25
N PHE A 233 1.12 6.41 20.94
CA PHE A 233 1.48 6.68 22.34
C PHE A 233 2.76 7.50 22.50
N GLN A 234 3.69 7.45 21.55
CA GLN A 234 4.94 8.21 21.64
C GLN A 234 4.90 9.48 20.80
N LEU A 235 4.37 9.41 19.58
CA LEU A 235 4.25 10.58 18.70
C LEU A 235 2.92 11.33 18.82
N GLY A 236 1.97 10.83 19.62
CA GLY A 236 0.66 11.46 19.79
C GLY A 236 -0.18 11.48 18.52
N ALA A 237 0.03 10.51 17.61
CA ALA A 237 -0.67 10.47 16.34
C ALA A 237 -2.19 10.30 16.53
N VAL A 238 -2.96 11.08 15.78
CA VAL A 238 -4.41 10.99 15.76
C VAL A 238 -4.85 9.91 14.78
N VAL A 239 -5.51 8.86 15.29
CA VAL A 239 -6.06 7.79 14.46
C VAL A 239 -7.42 8.20 13.95
N MET A 240 -7.49 8.54 12.66
CA MET A 240 -8.76 8.81 12.01
C MET A 240 -9.60 7.52 11.94
N LYS A 241 -10.80 7.60 12.52
CA LYS A 241 -11.82 6.57 12.36
C LYS A 241 -12.66 7.01 11.17
N GLY A 242 -12.56 6.30 10.04
CA GLY A 242 -13.43 6.57 8.91
C GLY A 242 -14.89 6.63 9.38
N ARG A 243 -15.63 7.64 8.91
CA ARG A 243 -17.08 7.70 9.08
C ARG A 243 -17.71 6.91 7.95
N TYR A 244 -18.49 5.90 8.31
CA TYR A 244 -19.74 5.59 7.67
C TYR A 244 -20.65 5.00 8.76
#